data_AF-A0A966JLW1-F1
#
_entry.id   AF-A0A966JLW1-F1
#
_cell.length_a   1.000
_cell.length_b   1.000
_cell.length_c   1.000
_cell.angle_alpha   90.00
_cell.angle_beta   90.00
_cell.angle_gamma   90.00
#
_symmetry.space_group_name_H-M   'P 1'
#
loop_
_entity.id
_entity.type
_entity.pdbx_description
1 polymer ?
#
loop_
_entity_poly.entity_id
_entity_poly.type
_entity_poly.pdbx_seq_one_letter_code
_entity_poly.pdbx_strand_id
1 'polypeptide(L)'
;MKFKALLISLLILATSISFIPQSQAAGKGWRYWGYFQAAPGATKWTAAMTGPTVDIADGAVEGWSFVFSNDDVPSLSPKVKPDFAKICAGVKSDKDTKRIGLVIEYGSKAWAPKGESPKKTITTCVRTAITSQGIDVLGQVTKIRAASSGLICGLGGYPAKECGVEIPTPKALVKTK
;
A
#
# COMPACT_ATOMS: atom_id res chain seq x y z
N MET A 1 -5.55 58.06 -65.77
CA MET A 1 -6.44 58.15 -64.58
C MET A 1 -7.39 56.96 -64.58
N LYS A 2 -7.64 56.43 -63.37
CA LYS A 2 -8.63 55.38 -63.00
C LYS A 2 -8.07 53.94 -62.97
N PHE A 3 -7.51 53.64 -61.79
CA PHE A 3 -7.14 52.35 -61.23
C PHE A 3 -8.22 51.27 -61.48
N LYS A 4 -7.86 50.21 -62.20
CA LYS A 4 -8.49 48.89 -62.11
C LYS A 4 -7.54 48.00 -61.31
N ALA A 5 -7.72 47.92 -60.00
CA ALA A 5 -7.14 46.86 -59.17
C ALA A 5 -7.73 46.96 -57.77
N LEU A 6 -8.43 45.91 -57.34
CA LEU A 6 -8.43 45.32 -55.99
C LEU A 6 -9.71 44.50 -55.82
N LEU A 7 -9.72 43.38 -56.55
CA LEU A 7 -10.49 42.19 -56.22
C LEU A 7 -9.71 41.41 -55.15
N ILE A 8 -10.45 40.80 -54.23
CA ILE A 8 -10.04 39.69 -53.33
C ILE A 8 -9.32 40.16 -52.05
N SER A 9 -10.12 40.58 -51.06
CA SER A 9 -9.70 40.49 -49.65
C SER A 9 -9.69 39.01 -49.23
N LEU A 10 -8.46 38.55 -49.07
CA LEU A 10 -7.94 37.23 -48.73
C LEU A 10 -8.66 36.56 -47.54
N LEU A 11 -9.36 35.47 -47.84
CA LEU A 11 -9.85 34.47 -46.88
C LEU A 11 -8.87 33.28 -46.91
N ILE A 12 -7.82 33.29 -46.07
CA ILE A 12 -6.91 32.14 -45.83
C ILE A 12 -6.52 32.19 -44.34
N LEU A 13 -7.19 31.45 -43.46
CA LEU A 13 -6.95 30.05 -43.08
C LEU A 13 -5.59 29.82 -42.41
N ALA A 14 -5.56 29.92 -41.07
CA ALA A 14 -4.66 29.15 -40.20
C ALA A 14 -5.19 29.17 -38.76
N THR A 15 -6.25 28.40 -38.50
CA THR A 15 -6.56 27.92 -37.15
C THR A 15 -5.48 26.90 -36.77
N SER A 16 -4.34 27.36 -36.29
CA SER A 16 -3.38 26.51 -35.60
C SER A 16 -3.99 26.11 -34.26
N ILE A 17 -4.81 25.06 -34.29
CA ILE A 17 -5.16 24.30 -33.08
C ILE A 17 -3.86 23.61 -32.68
N SER A 18 -3.05 24.29 -31.86
CA SER A 18 -1.98 23.65 -31.15
C SER A 18 -2.61 22.56 -30.29
N PHE A 19 -2.49 21.30 -30.73
CA PHE A 19 -2.61 20.16 -29.84
C PHE A 19 -1.47 20.26 -28.84
N ILE A 20 -1.67 21.04 -27.79
CA ILE A 20 -0.83 20.97 -26.61
C ILE A 20 -1.11 19.57 -26.06
N PRO A 21 -0.17 18.61 -26.10
CA PRO A 21 -0.37 17.40 -25.34
C PRO A 21 -0.59 17.84 -23.90
N GLN A 22 -1.78 17.60 -23.35
CA GLN A 22 -2.00 17.76 -21.92
C GLN A 22 -0.97 16.84 -21.26
N SER A 23 0.13 17.42 -20.77
CA SER A 23 0.98 16.71 -19.83
C SER A 23 0.10 16.51 -18.60
N GLN A 24 -0.57 15.37 -18.50
CA GLN A 24 -1.15 14.94 -17.24
C GLN A 24 0.04 14.90 -16.28
N ALA A 25 0.13 15.89 -15.39
CA ALA A 25 1.06 15.82 -14.29
C ALA A 25 0.70 14.53 -13.56
N ALA A 26 1.58 13.53 -13.64
CA ALA A 26 1.39 12.31 -12.90
C ALA A 26 1.28 12.73 -11.44
N GLY A 27 0.15 12.40 -10.80
CA GLY A 27 -0.01 12.61 -9.37
C GLY A 27 1.16 11.98 -8.62
N LYS A 28 1.40 12.44 -7.40
CA LYS A 28 2.35 11.80 -6.51
C LYS A 28 1.62 11.06 -5.42
N GLY A 29 2.31 10.10 -4.82
CA GLY A 29 1.86 9.40 -3.63
C GLY A 29 3.04 8.72 -2.97
N TRP A 30 2.79 8.02 -1.88
CA TRP A 30 3.82 7.35 -1.10
C TRP A 30 3.73 5.86 -1.29
N ARG A 31 4.89 5.21 -1.32
CA ARG A 31 4.97 3.76 -1.13
C ARG A 31 5.53 3.42 0.24
N TYR A 32 4.80 2.59 0.99
CA TYR A 32 5.09 2.34 2.39
C TYR A 32 4.39 1.06 2.88
N TRP A 33 4.70 0.62 4.11
CA TRP A 33 4.00 -0.46 4.78
C TRP A 33 2.75 0.07 5.49
N GLY A 34 1.57 -0.27 4.97
CA GLY A 34 0.29 -0.05 5.64
C GLY A 34 0.02 -1.17 6.65
N TYR A 35 -0.57 -0.80 7.79
CA TYR A 35 -0.95 -1.70 8.87
C TYR A 35 -2.48 -1.76 8.98
N PHE A 36 -3.01 -2.98 9.10
CA PHE A 36 -4.44 -3.28 9.09
C PHE A 36 -4.74 -4.31 10.17
N GLN A 37 -5.91 -4.20 10.79
CA GLN A 37 -6.34 -5.09 11.85
C GLN A 37 -7.73 -5.62 11.54
N ALA A 38 -8.01 -6.80 12.05
CA ALA A 38 -9.34 -7.36 12.12
C ALA A 38 -9.53 -7.93 13.53
N ALA A 39 -10.56 -7.44 14.22
CA ALA A 39 -10.96 -7.97 15.52
C ALA A 39 -11.37 -9.45 15.40
N PRO A 40 -11.41 -10.20 16.51
CA PRO A 40 -11.85 -11.60 16.49
C PRO A 40 -13.21 -11.77 15.80
N GLY A 41 -13.26 -12.67 14.81
CA GLY A 41 -14.46 -12.94 14.01
C GLY A 41 -14.78 -11.92 12.91
N ALA A 42 -14.03 -10.81 12.80
CA ALA A 42 -14.20 -9.86 11.71
C ALA A 42 -13.71 -10.45 10.38
N THR A 43 -14.40 -10.12 9.29
CA THR A 43 -14.11 -10.63 7.93
C THR A 43 -13.58 -9.55 6.99
N LYS A 44 -13.39 -8.33 7.50
CA LYS A 44 -12.91 -7.16 6.77
C LYS A 44 -11.72 -6.55 7.49
N TRP A 45 -10.80 -6.01 6.70
CA TRP A 45 -9.68 -5.23 7.21
C TRP A 45 -10.13 -3.83 7.61
N THR A 46 -9.61 -3.36 8.73
CA THR A 46 -9.66 -1.96 9.15
C THR A 46 -8.24 -1.42 9.13
N ALA A 47 -8.01 -0.28 8.47
CA ALA A 47 -6.71 0.39 8.55
C ALA A 47 -6.45 0.80 10.01
N ALA A 48 -5.26 0.49 10.51
CA ALA A 48 -4.89 0.84 11.87
C ALA A 48 -4.60 2.33 11.94
N MET A 49 -5.39 3.06 12.74
CA MET A 49 -5.17 4.49 12.99
C MET A 49 -4.07 4.74 14.04
N THR A 50 -3.68 3.68 14.75
CA THR A 50 -2.58 3.65 15.70
C THR A 50 -1.48 2.73 15.18
N GLY A 51 -0.24 2.96 15.62
CA GLY A 51 0.88 2.05 15.33
C GLY A 51 0.68 0.65 15.93
N PRO A 52 1.55 -0.32 15.58
CA PRO A 52 1.44 -1.72 16.00
C PRO A 52 1.85 -1.97 17.46
N THR A 53 1.97 -0.93 18.27
CA THR A 53 2.40 -0.97 19.67
C THR A 53 1.21 -0.84 20.63
N VAL A 54 0.04 -1.32 20.19
CA VAL A 54 -1.19 -1.39 20.97
C VAL A 54 -1.54 -2.85 21.24
N ASP A 55 -2.34 -3.11 22.27
CA ASP A 55 -2.79 -4.46 22.60
C ASP A 55 -3.65 -5.05 21.47
N ILE A 56 -3.55 -6.37 21.32
CA ILE A 56 -4.27 -7.16 20.33
C ILE A 56 -4.97 -8.34 21.03
N ALA A 57 -6.17 -8.69 20.58
CA ALA A 57 -6.96 -9.77 21.19
C ALA A 57 -6.58 -11.16 20.65
N ASP A 58 -6.69 -12.22 21.46
CA ASP A 58 -6.69 -13.60 20.93
C ASP A 58 -7.80 -13.74 19.89
N GLY A 59 -7.49 -14.36 18.75
CA GLY A 59 -8.43 -14.47 17.64
C GLY A 59 -8.38 -13.33 16.64
N ALA A 60 -7.60 -12.27 16.90
CA ALA A 60 -7.42 -11.18 15.94
C ALA A 60 -6.57 -11.62 14.74
N VAL A 61 -6.69 -10.87 13.64
CA VAL A 61 -5.80 -10.99 12.49
C VAL A 61 -5.12 -9.65 12.23
N GLU A 62 -3.79 -9.68 12.17
CA GLU A 62 -2.94 -8.54 11.84
C GLU A 62 -2.46 -8.61 10.39
N GLY A 63 -2.48 -7.48 9.71
CA GLY A 63 -2.26 -7.36 8.29
C GLY A 63 -1.25 -6.28 7.96
N TRP A 64 -0.26 -6.63 7.13
CA TRP A 64 0.76 -5.72 6.62
C TRP A 64 0.72 -5.75 5.10
N SER A 65 0.65 -4.58 4.47
CA SER A 65 0.63 -4.46 3.01
C SER A 65 1.65 -3.43 2.57
N PHE A 66 2.53 -3.76 1.61
CA PHE A 66 3.39 -2.76 0.99
C PHE A 66 2.62 -2.08 -0.14
N VAL A 67 2.18 -0.86 0.09
CA VAL A 67 1.19 -0.17 -0.73
C VAL A 67 1.80 0.99 -1.51
N PHE A 68 1.08 1.46 -2.52
CA PHE A 68 1.15 2.83 -2.98
C PHE A 68 -0.17 3.51 -2.60
N SER A 69 -0.13 4.70 -2.02
CA SER A 69 -1.32 5.50 -1.73
C SER A 69 -1.01 6.98 -1.87
N ASN A 70 -1.98 7.74 -2.39
CA ASN A 70 -2.03 9.20 -2.30
C ASN A 70 -3.11 9.67 -1.32
N ASP A 71 -3.74 8.73 -0.61
CA ASP A 71 -4.73 8.98 0.45
C ASP A 71 -4.04 9.04 1.82
N ASP A 72 -4.57 9.85 2.74
CA ASP A 72 -4.08 10.00 4.11
C ASP A 72 -4.19 8.70 4.93
N VAL A 73 -5.14 7.84 4.57
CA VAL A 73 -5.36 6.53 5.21
C VAL A 73 -4.98 5.42 4.22
N PRO A 74 -4.23 4.39 4.65
CA PRO A 74 -3.88 3.27 3.78
C PRO A 74 -5.14 2.58 3.24
N SER A 75 -5.37 2.65 1.92
CA SER A 75 -6.56 2.10 1.28
C SER A 75 -6.35 0.69 0.70
N LEU A 76 -5.11 0.25 0.55
CA LEU A 76 -4.77 -1.05 -0.04
C LEU A 76 -4.47 -2.12 1.02
N SER A 77 -5.52 -2.59 1.69
CA SER A 77 -5.43 -3.73 2.62
C SER A 77 -4.95 -5.02 1.94
N PRO A 78 -4.40 -6.01 2.69
CA PRO A 78 -4.03 -7.29 2.11
C PRO A 78 -5.18 -7.95 1.36
N LYS A 79 -4.90 -8.56 0.21
CA LYS A 79 -5.89 -9.28 -0.60
C LYS A 79 -6.34 -10.58 0.06
N VAL A 80 -5.47 -11.19 0.85
CA VAL A 80 -5.83 -12.31 1.73
C VAL A 80 -6.77 -11.76 2.80
N LYS A 81 -7.96 -12.35 2.90
CA LYS A 81 -8.96 -11.95 3.90
C LYS A 81 -8.47 -12.27 5.32
N PRO A 82 -8.90 -11.50 6.34
CA PRO A 82 -8.52 -11.74 7.73
C PRO A 82 -9.33 -12.90 8.34
N ASP A 83 -9.15 -14.11 7.81
CA ASP A 83 -9.90 -15.29 8.23
C ASP A 83 -9.14 -16.05 9.33
N PHE A 84 -9.34 -15.65 10.58
CA PHE A 84 -8.67 -16.29 11.72
C PHE A 84 -8.93 -17.80 11.78
N ALA A 85 -10.16 -18.23 11.55
CA ALA A 85 -10.55 -19.64 11.64
C ALA A 85 -9.76 -20.49 10.63
N LYS A 86 -9.50 -19.95 9.44
CA LYS A 86 -8.67 -20.59 8.43
C LYS A 86 -7.18 -20.48 8.73
N ILE A 87 -6.69 -19.29 9.09
CA ILE A 87 -5.25 -19.02 9.29
C ILE A 87 -4.69 -19.78 10.50
N CYS A 88 -5.46 -19.84 11.58
CA CYS A 88 -5.09 -20.48 12.84
C CYS A 88 -5.77 -21.83 13.04
N ALA A 89 -6.22 -22.47 11.95
CA ALA A 89 -6.81 -23.81 12.00
C ALA A 89 -5.86 -24.79 12.71
N GLY A 90 -6.38 -25.49 13.72
CA GLY A 90 -5.61 -26.47 14.50
C GLY A 90 -4.76 -25.89 15.64
N VAL A 91 -4.65 -24.56 15.78
CA VAL A 91 -3.94 -23.95 16.90
C VAL A 91 -4.87 -23.82 18.10
N LYS A 92 -4.62 -24.64 19.12
CA LYS A 92 -5.41 -24.65 20.37
C LYS A 92 -5.18 -23.36 21.17
N SER A 93 -6.28 -22.83 21.72
CA SER A 93 -6.23 -21.74 22.70
C SER A 93 -5.52 -22.22 23.97
N ASP A 94 -5.00 -21.25 24.71
CA ASP A 94 -4.25 -21.48 25.92
C ASP A 94 -4.34 -20.24 26.81
N LYS A 95 -4.30 -20.43 28.13
CA LYS A 95 -4.57 -19.35 29.09
C LYS A 95 -3.42 -18.34 29.20
N ASP A 96 -2.20 -18.73 28.83
CA ASP A 96 -0.99 -17.93 29.02
C ASP A 96 -0.54 -17.26 27.70
N THR A 97 -1.23 -17.57 26.59
CA THR A 97 -0.86 -17.11 25.24
C THR A 97 -2.07 -16.67 24.42
N LYS A 98 -1.83 -15.80 23.44
CA LYS A 98 -2.79 -15.40 22.40
C LYS A 98 -2.38 -15.99 21.06
N ARG A 99 -3.35 -16.29 20.20
CA ARG A 99 -3.19 -16.72 18.81
C ARG A 99 -3.63 -15.59 17.91
N ILE A 100 -2.74 -15.22 17.01
CA ILE A 100 -2.92 -14.09 16.11
C ILE A 100 -2.69 -14.58 14.70
N GLY A 101 -3.68 -14.40 13.82
CA GLY A 101 -3.45 -14.58 12.40
C GLY A 101 -2.56 -13.45 11.89
N LEU A 102 -1.54 -13.74 11.08
CA LEU A 102 -0.69 -12.73 10.49
C LEU A 102 -0.67 -12.88 8.97
N VAL A 103 -0.91 -11.76 8.28
CA VAL A 103 -0.79 -11.64 6.82
C VAL A 103 0.24 -10.56 6.49
N ILE A 104 1.24 -10.89 5.67
CA ILE A 104 2.21 -9.92 5.14
C ILE A 104 2.19 -9.99 3.62
N GLU A 105 1.62 -8.97 2.97
CA GLU A 105 1.54 -8.82 1.53
C GLU A 105 2.58 -7.80 1.03
N TYR A 106 3.55 -8.25 0.23
CA TYR A 106 4.68 -7.44 -0.22
C TYR A 106 4.35 -6.48 -1.39
N GLY A 107 3.07 -6.32 -1.69
CA GLY A 107 2.59 -5.40 -2.72
C GLY A 107 2.76 -5.92 -4.14
N SER A 108 2.75 -4.98 -5.09
CA SER A 108 2.78 -5.26 -6.53
C SER A 108 4.10 -4.81 -7.16
N LYS A 109 4.48 -5.48 -8.25
CA LYS A 109 5.58 -5.04 -9.12
C LYS A 109 5.37 -3.62 -9.66
N ALA A 110 4.12 -3.14 -9.74
CA ALA A 110 3.79 -1.82 -10.26
C ALA A 110 4.39 -0.67 -9.44
N TRP A 111 4.58 -0.83 -8.13
CA TRP A 111 5.15 0.20 -7.24
C TRP A 111 6.38 -0.29 -6.46
N ALA A 112 6.89 -1.48 -6.78
CA ALA A 112 8.11 -2.00 -6.17
C ALA A 112 9.31 -1.06 -6.42
N PRO A 113 10.29 -0.98 -5.50
CA PRO A 113 11.55 -0.29 -5.76
C PRO A 113 12.23 -0.81 -7.02
N LYS A 114 12.96 0.09 -7.70
CA LYS A 114 13.65 -0.26 -8.93
C LYS A 114 14.67 -1.37 -8.66
N GLY A 115 14.57 -2.47 -9.41
CA GLY A 115 15.46 -3.63 -9.27
C GLY A 115 15.07 -4.58 -8.13
N GLU A 116 14.02 -4.28 -7.37
CA GLU A 116 13.46 -5.17 -6.36
C GLU A 116 12.19 -5.84 -6.88
N SER A 117 11.85 -7.01 -6.35
CA SER A 117 10.60 -7.71 -6.63
C SER A 117 9.87 -8.02 -5.33
N PRO A 118 8.54 -7.83 -5.25
CA PRO A 118 7.75 -8.26 -4.10
C PRO A 118 8.01 -9.72 -3.74
N LYS A 119 8.12 -10.00 -2.44
CA LYS A 119 8.24 -11.37 -1.93
C LYS A 119 6.87 -12.07 -1.95
N LYS A 120 6.86 -13.38 -1.74
CA LYS A 120 5.61 -14.14 -1.57
C LYS A 120 4.88 -13.66 -0.32
N THR A 121 3.55 -13.55 -0.41
CA THR A 121 2.70 -13.26 0.74
C THR A 121 2.91 -14.31 1.82
N ILE A 122 3.06 -13.85 3.07
CA ILE A 122 3.12 -14.72 4.24
C ILE A 122 1.72 -14.74 4.86
N THR A 123 1.25 -15.93 5.22
CA THR A 123 0.02 -16.11 5.99
C THR A 123 0.28 -17.22 6.99
N THR A 124 0.26 -16.88 8.28
CA THR A 124 0.61 -17.81 9.35
C THR A 124 -0.14 -17.50 10.63
N CYS A 125 -0.30 -18.49 11.49
CA CYS A 125 -0.73 -18.28 12.86
C CYS A 125 0.48 -18.07 13.76
N VAL A 126 0.42 -17.06 14.62
CA VAL A 126 1.44 -16.77 15.63
C VAL A 126 0.83 -17.01 17.00
N ARG A 127 1.46 -17.85 17.81
CA ARG A 127 1.11 -18.03 19.22
C ARG A 127 2.13 -17.28 20.06
N THR A 128 1.67 -16.30 20.83
CA THR A 128 2.52 -15.32 21.51
C THR A 128 2.05 -15.08 22.94
N ALA A 129 2.86 -14.41 23.76
CA ALA A 129 2.49 -14.07 25.14
C ALA A 129 1.21 -13.20 25.20
N ILE A 130 0.46 -13.29 26.31
CA ILE A 130 -0.77 -12.52 26.49
C ILE A 130 -0.56 -11.00 26.47
N THR A 131 0.66 -10.54 26.77
CA THR A 131 1.04 -9.12 26.77
C THR A 131 1.59 -8.64 25.44
N SER A 132 1.70 -9.51 24.43
CA SER A 132 2.28 -9.16 23.13
C SER A 132 1.38 -8.21 22.35
N GLN A 133 2.03 -7.32 21.61
CA GLN A 133 1.42 -6.34 20.73
C GLN A 133 1.59 -6.75 19.26
N GLY A 134 0.95 -6.01 18.33
CA GLY A 134 1.04 -6.28 16.89
C GLY A 134 2.48 -6.31 16.35
N ILE A 135 3.37 -5.48 16.92
CA ILE A 135 4.78 -5.42 16.53
C ILE A 135 5.55 -6.69 16.94
N ASP A 136 5.22 -7.27 18.10
CA ASP A 136 5.86 -8.49 18.58
C ASP A 136 5.48 -9.69 17.72
N VAL A 137 4.21 -9.75 17.31
CA VAL A 137 3.70 -10.76 16.37
C VAL A 137 4.44 -10.67 15.04
N LEU A 138 4.59 -9.47 14.50
CA LEU A 138 5.35 -9.25 13.27
C LEU A 138 6.82 -9.67 13.43
N GLY A 139 7.43 -9.29 14.56
CA GLY A 139 8.84 -9.53 14.86
C GLY A 139 9.19 -11.02 15.02
N GLN A 140 8.24 -11.85 15.43
CA GLN A 140 8.42 -13.31 15.49
C GLN A 140 8.48 -13.97 14.10
N VAL A 141 7.87 -13.34 13.09
CA VAL A 141 7.74 -13.93 11.75
C VAL A 141 8.75 -13.36 10.77
N THR A 142 9.15 -12.10 10.93
CA THR A 142 10.03 -11.45 9.96
C THR A 142 10.95 -10.42 10.60
N LYS A 143 12.13 -10.23 10.01
CA LYS A 143 13.05 -9.18 10.43
C LYS A 143 12.45 -7.82 10.11
N ILE A 144 12.27 -7.00 11.13
CA ILE A 144 11.74 -5.64 11.02
C ILE A 144 12.89 -4.65 10.87
N ARG A 145 12.76 -3.72 9.91
CA ARG A 145 13.55 -2.50 9.83
C ARG A 145 12.60 -1.32 10.04
N ALA A 146 12.81 -0.56 11.11
CA ALA A 146 12.04 0.64 11.42
C ALA A 146 12.93 1.88 11.40
N ALA A 147 12.35 3.03 11.08
CA ALA A 147 12.98 4.34 11.29
C ALA A 147 12.88 4.74 12.76
N SER A 148 13.66 5.75 13.17
CA SER A 148 13.57 6.34 14.52
C SER A 148 12.19 6.93 14.84
N SER A 149 11.41 7.28 13.82
CA SER A 149 10.02 7.71 13.97
C SER A 149 9.03 6.60 14.32
N GLY A 150 9.47 5.33 14.32
CA GLY A 150 8.59 4.16 14.45
C GLY A 150 7.97 3.69 13.13
N LEU A 151 8.21 4.39 12.01
CA LEU A 151 7.75 3.94 10.69
C LEU A 151 8.42 2.63 10.30
N ILE A 152 7.62 1.62 9.92
CA ILE A 152 8.12 0.35 9.40
C ILE A 152 8.62 0.54 7.97
N CYS A 153 9.93 0.45 7.79
CA CYS A 153 10.60 0.67 6.51
C CYS A 153 10.73 -0.61 5.69
N GLY A 154 10.88 -1.77 6.34
CA GLY A 154 11.11 -3.02 5.64
C GLY A 154 10.83 -4.25 6.48
N LEU A 155 10.33 -5.30 5.83
CA LEU A 155 10.00 -6.59 6.41
C LEU A 155 10.72 -7.69 5.64
N GLY A 156 11.50 -8.53 6.33
CA GLY A 156 12.22 -9.64 5.70
C GLY A 156 13.19 -9.18 4.61
N GLY A 157 13.72 -7.96 4.72
CA GLY A 157 14.62 -7.33 3.75
C GLY A 157 13.94 -6.66 2.55
N TYR A 158 12.62 -6.44 2.58
CA TYR A 158 11.90 -5.70 1.52
C TYR A 158 11.05 -4.54 2.08
N PRO A 159 11.08 -3.35 1.45
CA PRO A 159 12.12 -2.93 0.50
C PRO A 159 13.49 -2.91 1.20
N ALA A 160 14.56 -3.11 0.44
CA ALA A 160 15.89 -3.29 1.01
C ALA A 160 16.41 -2.02 1.69
N LYS A 161 16.14 -0.84 1.10
CA LYS A 161 16.76 0.43 1.52
C LYS A 161 15.75 1.53 1.87
N GLU A 162 14.70 1.66 1.07
CA GLU A 162 13.77 2.79 1.18
C GLU A 162 12.89 2.73 2.43
N CYS A 163 12.31 3.88 2.80
CA CYS A 163 11.38 3.99 3.91
C CYS A 163 10.36 5.10 3.62
N GLY A 164 9.14 4.73 3.21
CA GLY A 164 8.04 5.69 3.02
C GLY A 164 8.32 6.78 1.99
N VAL A 165 8.82 6.43 0.81
CA VAL A 165 9.24 7.43 -0.20
C VAL A 165 8.07 7.91 -1.05
N GLU A 166 8.06 9.20 -1.36
CA GLU A 166 7.18 9.79 -2.37
C GLU A 166 7.65 9.35 -3.77
N ILE A 167 6.72 8.86 -4.59
CA ILE A 167 6.97 8.47 -5.97
C ILE A 167 5.88 9.04 -6.89
N PRO A 168 6.15 9.20 -8.20
CA PRO A 168 5.10 9.41 -9.18
C PRO A 168 4.11 8.25 -9.15
N THR A 169 2.82 8.54 -9.38
CA THR A 169 1.76 7.54 -9.46
C THR A 169 2.17 6.46 -10.47
N PRO A 170 2.23 5.18 -10.05
CA PRO A 170 2.52 4.07 -10.94
C PRO A 170 1.61 4.11 -12.18
N LYS A 171 2.19 3.89 -13.36
CA LYS A 171 1.43 3.89 -14.63
C LYS A 171 0.21 2.97 -14.59
N ALA A 172 0.33 1.83 -13.92
CA ALA A 172 -0.76 0.86 -13.75
C ALA A 172 -1.95 1.39 -12.92
N LEU A 173 -1.77 2.50 -12.19
CA LEU A 173 -2.79 3.13 -11.34
C LEU A 173 -3.28 4.48 -11.90
N VAL A 174 -2.73 4.93 -13.03
CA VAL A 174 -3.21 6.15 -13.70
C VAL A 174 -4.58 5.84 -14.30
N LYS A 175 -5.63 6.47 -13.76
CA LYS A 175 -6.98 6.39 -14.32
C LYS A 175 -6.96 7.15 -15.66
N THR A 176 -7.04 6.43 -16.78
CA THR A 176 -7.39 7.03 -18.08
C THR A 176 -8.85 7.46 -18.01
N LYS A 177 -9.09 8.76 -18.19
CA LYS A 177 -10.43 9.30 -18.43
C LYS A 177 -10.87 8.99 -19.86
#